data_AF-A0A800F904-F1
#
_entry.id   AF-A0A800F904-F1
#
_cell.length_a   1.000
_cell.length_b   1.000
_cell.length_c   1.000
_cell.angle_alpha   90.00
_cell.angle_beta   90.00
_cell.angle_gamma   90.00
#
_symmetry.space_group_name_H-M   'P 1'
#
loop_
_entity.id
_entity.type
_entity.pdbx_description
1 polymer ?
#
loop_
_entity_poly.entity_id
_entity_poly.type
_entity_poly.pdbx_seq_one_letter_code
_entity_poly.pdbx_strand_id
1 'polypeptide(L)'
;MPDTSEYRSTKNTQAPFHTVQFKASHNSYEMREHIGTQLRFNSADPARYGCRQIEFDLHQDAGGFEWSVKHRSGDADADLTQFLSELLRWSDDRSRHDVIVVMLDLKRVDDDIAHFPDNWDAYLRRSFDAGRLALPVEVRVGNLVMWPRLVDLRDKFIFCLSGDEEHKSEYARQLDRLCFADRALGPASIHRADFPSDPRIFVNFNGGHWKHRTQGPVLPPG
;
A
#
# COMPACT_ATOMS: atom_id res chain seq x y z
N MET A 1 2.19 -2.66 37.33
CA MET A 1 1.45 -3.78 36.72
C MET A 1 2.07 -4.03 35.36
N PRO A 2 2.61 -5.21 35.05
CA PRO A 2 3.17 -5.47 33.74
C PRO A 2 2.04 -5.54 32.70
N ASP A 3 2.24 -4.81 31.61
CA ASP A 3 1.37 -4.76 30.43
C ASP A 3 1.23 -6.17 29.83
N THR A 4 -0.01 -6.61 29.63
CA THR A 4 -0.34 -7.95 29.11
C THR A 4 -0.46 -7.99 27.59
N SER A 5 0.01 -6.95 26.88
CA SER A 5 0.00 -6.89 25.41
C SER A 5 1.02 -7.79 24.69
N GLU A 6 1.93 -8.47 25.42
CA GLU A 6 3.02 -9.27 24.84
C GLU A 6 2.75 -10.78 24.67
N TYR A 7 1.50 -11.25 24.64
CA TYR A 7 1.24 -12.64 24.20
C TYR A 7 1.23 -12.75 22.67
N ARG A 8 2.34 -12.36 22.04
CA ARG A 8 2.62 -12.72 20.65
C ARG A 8 3.23 -14.11 20.64
N SER A 9 2.52 -15.06 20.05
CA SER A 9 3.09 -16.35 19.67
C SER A 9 4.39 -16.10 18.88
N THR A 10 5.53 -16.47 19.48
CA THR A 10 6.87 -16.38 18.88
C THR A 10 6.99 -17.14 17.56
N LYS A 11 6.01 -18.01 17.25
CA LYS A 11 5.94 -18.73 15.97
C LYS A 11 5.67 -17.81 14.79
N ASN A 12 4.93 -16.72 14.96
CA ASN A 12 4.50 -15.91 13.81
C ASN A 12 5.63 -15.01 13.28
N THR A 13 6.57 -14.59 14.13
CA THR A 13 7.65 -13.67 13.71
C THR A 13 8.69 -14.34 12.80
N GLN A 14 8.75 -15.66 12.76
CA GLN A 14 9.67 -16.42 11.90
C GLN A 14 9.06 -16.74 10.52
N ALA A 15 7.77 -16.46 10.32
CA ALA A 15 7.10 -16.71 9.05
C ALA A 15 7.59 -15.71 7.97
N PRO A 16 7.82 -16.16 6.73
CA PRO A 16 8.00 -15.25 5.58
C PRO A 16 6.79 -14.33 5.40
N PHE A 17 7.00 -13.07 5.04
CA PHE A 17 5.94 -12.07 4.94
C PHE A 17 4.74 -12.52 4.08
N HIS A 18 4.98 -13.11 2.90
CA HIS A 18 3.92 -13.57 2.00
C HIS A 18 3.04 -14.72 2.53
N THR A 19 3.37 -15.31 3.69
CA THR A 19 2.63 -16.43 4.29
C THR A 19 1.70 -16.00 5.41
N VAL A 20 1.72 -14.72 5.81
CA VAL A 20 0.91 -14.21 6.91
C VAL A 20 -0.29 -13.40 6.40
N GLN A 21 -1.31 -13.29 7.25
CA GLN A 21 -2.47 -12.45 7.01
C GLN A 21 -2.52 -11.35 8.07
N PHE A 22 -2.97 -10.17 7.66
CA PHE A 22 -3.12 -9.03 8.55
C PHE A 22 -4.33 -8.19 8.14
N LYS A 23 -4.77 -7.34 9.06
CA LYS A 23 -5.86 -6.40 8.82
C LYS A 23 -5.34 -5.14 8.12
N ALA A 24 -6.06 -4.69 7.10
CA ALA A 24 -5.82 -3.46 6.36
C ALA A 24 -6.91 -2.43 6.65
N SER A 25 -6.55 -1.15 6.60
CA SER A 25 -7.49 -0.03 6.60
C SER A 25 -7.59 0.54 5.18
N HIS A 26 -8.80 0.56 4.62
CA HIS A 26 -9.10 1.11 3.29
C HIS A 26 -9.41 2.61 3.44
N ASN A 27 -8.85 3.45 2.55
CA ASN A 27 -8.92 4.91 2.65
C ASN A 27 -8.58 5.43 4.05
N SER A 28 -7.41 5.04 4.57
CA SER A 28 -7.06 5.27 5.98
C SER A 28 -7.13 6.74 6.40
N TYR A 29 -6.89 7.65 5.46
CA TYR A 29 -6.94 9.10 5.67
C TYR A 29 -8.37 9.65 5.94
N GLU A 30 -9.43 8.90 5.62
CA GLU A 30 -10.83 9.36 5.82
C GLU A 30 -11.33 9.20 7.26
N MET A 31 -10.62 8.44 8.10
CA MET A 31 -11.07 8.08 9.45
C MET A 31 -11.05 9.25 10.45
N ARG A 32 -10.58 10.44 10.05
CA ARG A 32 -10.51 11.66 10.88
C ARG A 32 -9.79 11.47 12.22
N GLU A 33 -8.77 10.61 12.23
CA GLU A 33 -7.87 10.37 13.34
C GLU A 33 -6.43 10.30 12.83
N HIS A 34 -5.47 10.37 13.76
CA HIS A 34 -4.08 10.07 13.48
C HIS A 34 -3.93 8.64 12.91
N ILE A 35 -3.20 8.50 11.80
CA ILE A 35 -2.83 7.20 11.21
C ILE A 35 -2.18 6.29 12.26
N GLY A 36 -1.36 6.85 13.15
CA GLY A 36 -0.74 6.11 14.24
C GLY A 36 -1.74 5.41 15.19
N THR A 37 -2.98 5.92 15.27
CA THR A 37 -4.07 5.31 16.04
C THR A 37 -4.54 4.01 15.37
N GLN A 38 -4.73 4.01 14.05
CA GLN A 38 -5.16 2.83 13.28
C GLN A 38 -4.16 1.66 13.40
N LEU A 39 -2.87 1.98 13.49
CA LEU A 39 -1.80 0.98 13.61
C LEU A 39 -1.69 0.35 15.01
N ARG A 40 -2.17 1.04 16.05
CA ARG A 40 -2.12 0.57 17.44
C ARG A 40 -3.24 -0.42 17.67
N PHE A 41 -2.96 -1.60 18.22
CA PHE A 41 -4.03 -2.52 18.62
C PHE A 41 -4.83 -1.95 19.80
N ASN A 42 -6.15 -2.04 19.72
CA ASN A 42 -7.07 -1.66 20.79
C ASN A 42 -8.01 -2.84 21.07
N SER A 43 -7.95 -3.40 22.28
CA SER A 43 -8.77 -4.56 22.66
C SER A 43 -10.24 -4.21 22.86
N ALA A 44 -10.58 -2.94 23.10
CA ALA A 44 -11.97 -2.48 23.21
C ALA A 44 -12.65 -2.34 21.84
N ASP A 45 -11.87 -2.16 20.77
CA ASP A 45 -12.36 -2.08 19.40
C ASP A 45 -11.36 -2.75 18.43
N PRO A 46 -11.23 -4.09 18.51
CA PRO A 46 -10.28 -4.84 17.70
C PRO A 46 -10.68 -4.89 16.22
N ALA A 47 -11.91 -4.48 15.87
CA ALA A 47 -12.37 -4.39 14.50
C ALA A 47 -11.75 -3.18 13.78
N ARG A 48 -11.63 -2.03 14.44
CA ARG A 48 -11.11 -0.79 13.83
C ARG A 48 -9.58 -0.63 13.91
N TYR A 49 -8.94 -1.25 14.90
CA TYR A 49 -7.55 -0.92 15.28
C TYR A 49 -6.55 -2.09 15.20
N GLY A 50 -5.26 -1.80 15.07
CA GLY A 50 -4.20 -2.81 14.93
C GLY A 50 -3.97 -3.25 13.48
N CYS A 51 -4.19 -2.34 12.54
CA CYS A 51 -3.90 -2.57 11.12
C CYS A 51 -2.39 -2.71 10.88
N ARG A 52 -2.01 -3.49 9.86
CA ARG A 52 -0.64 -3.56 9.31
C ARG A 52 -0.57 -3.15 7.85
N GLN A 53 -1.68 -2.65 7.33
CA GLN A 53 -1.74 -1.95 6.07
C GLN A 53 -2.65 -0.73 6.21
N ILE A 54 -2.22 0.35 5.56
CA ILE A 54 -2.96 1.60 5.39
C ILE A 54 -2.90 2.02 3.92
N GLU A 55 -3.77 2.94 3.54
CA GLU A 55 -3.96 3.36 2.15
C GLU A 55 -4.16 4.86 2.04
N PHE A 56 -3.52 5.46 1.04
CA PHE A 56 -3.64 6.88 0.67
C PHE A 56 -3.97 7.02 -0.82
N ASP A 57 -5.04 7.76 -1.11
CA ASP A 57 -5.47 8.08 -2.48
C ASP A 57 -4.71 9.32 -2.96
N LEU A 58 -3.89 9.16 -3.98
CA LEU A 58 -2.89 10.15 -4.39
C LEU A 58 -3.32 10.90 -5.65
N HIS A 59 -3.23 12.21 -5.56
CA HIS A 59 -3.44 13.13 -6.68
C HIS A 59 -2.24 14.07 -6.82
N GLN A 60 -1.61 14.04 -7.98
CA GLN A 60 -0.67 15.06 -8.42
C GLN A 60 -1.44 16.29 -8.94
N ASP A 61 -1.05 17.50 -8.52
CA ASP A 61 -1.64 18.75 -9.01
C ASP A 61 -0.55 19.82 -9.16
N ALA A 62 -0.43 20.40 -10.35
CA ALA A 62 0.52 21.48 -10.65
C ALA A 62 0.24 22.80 -9.89
N GLY A 63 -0.96 22.99 -9.31
CA GLY A 63 -1.36 24.21 -8.60
C GLY A 63 -1.39 24.11 -7.06
N GLY A 64 -1.08 22.93 -6.50
CA GLY A 64 -1.21 22.62 -5.07
C GLY A 64 0.03 21.96 -4.47
N PHE A 65 -0.17 21.00 -3.56
CA PHE A 65 0.92 20.11 -3.13
C PHE A 65 1.37 19.23 -4.30
N GLU A 66 2.67 18.93 -4.39
CA GLU A 66 3.22 18.02 -5.41
C GLU A 66 2.48 16.67 -5.39
N TRP A 67 2.17 16.15 -4.19
CA TRP A 67 1.26 15.04 -4.00
C TRP A 67 0.26 15.33 -2.88
N SER A 68 -1.02 15.31 -3.22
CA SER A 68 -2.13 15.47 -2.28
C SER A 68 -2.81 14.13 -2.01
N VAL A 69 -3.33 13.97 -0.80
CA VAL A 69 -4.15 12.84 -0.37
C VAL A 69 -5.61 13.28 -0.31
N LYS A 70 -6.46 12.69 -1.15
CA LYS A 70 -7.90 12.99 -1.20
C LYS A 70 -8.70 11.90 -1.90
N HIS A 71 -9.97 11.78 -1.54
CA HIS A 71 -10.85 10.77 -2.12
C HIS A 71 -11.33 11.15 -3.53
N ARG A 72 -11.65 12.43 -3.75
CA ARG A 72 -12.12 12.95 -5.04
C ARG A 72 -11.52 14.32 -5.34
N SER A 73 -11.47 14.65 -6.63
CA SER A 73 -11.16 15.99 -7.10
C SER A 73 -12.13 17.01 -6.49
N GLY A 74 -11.60 18.05 -5.85
CA GLY A 74 -12.39 19.12 -5.20
C GLY A 74 -12.63 18.92 -3.70
N ASP A 75 -12.27 17.76 -3.13
CA ASP A 75 -12.19 17.61 -1.67
C ASP A 75 -10.99 18.42 -1.11
N ALA A 76 -10.96 18.66 0.20
CA ALA A 76 -9.85 19.37 0.82
C ALA A 76 -8.55 18.54 0.72
N ASP A 77 -7.50 19.17 0.21
CA ASP A 77 -6.20 18.53 0.01
C ASP A 77 -5.43 18.44 1.34
N ALA A 78 -4.86 17.27 1.61
CA ALA A 78 -3.80 17.11 2.61
C ALA A 78 -2.49 16.71 1.92
N ASP A 79 -1.37 17.31 2.30
CA ASP A 79 -0.06 16.97 1.74
C ASP A 79 0.32 15.54 2.15
N LEU A 80 0.70 14.69 1.19
CA LEU A 80 1.19 13.34 1.47
C LEU A 80 2.37 13.35 2.45
N THR A 81 3.23 14.38 2.39
CA THR A 81 4.36 14.57 3.32
C THR A 81 3.92 14.57 4.78
N GLN A 82 2.72 15.07 5.09
CA GLN A 82 2.20 15.07 6.47
C GLN A 82 1.94 13.65 6.98
N PHE A 83 1.35 12.79 6.15
CA PHE A 83 1.09 11.39 6.50
C PHE A 83 2.39 10.59 6.58
N LEU A 84 3.32 10.81 5.66
CA LEU A 84 4.66 10.20 5.69
C LEU A 84 5.42 10.58 6.96
N SER A 85 5.37 11.86 7.34
CA SER A 85 5.99 12.36 8.58
C SER A 85 5.33 11.77 9.82
N GLU A 86 4.01 11.60 9.81
CA GLU A 86 3.29 10.95 10.90
C GLU A 86 3.70 9.49 11.08
N LEU A 87 3.86 8.74 9.98
CA LEU A 87 4.31 7.35 10.01
C LEU A 87 5.71 7.21 10.59
N LEU A 88 6.64 8.07 10.17
CA LEU A 88 8.00 8.08 10.69
C LEU A 88 8.02 8.38 12.19
N ARG A 89 7.30 9.42 12.62
CA ARG A 89 7.18 9.75 14.06
C ARG A 89 6.59 8.60 14.86
N TRP A 90 5.53 7.97 14.35
CA TRP A 90 4.91 6.83 15.01
C TRP A 90 5.87 5.64 15.17
N SER A 91 6.65 5.37 14.12
CA SER A 91 7.70 4.34 14.08
C SER A 91 8.82 4.65 15.06
N ASP A 92 9.34 5.88 15.07
CA ASP A 92 10.44 6.28 15.94
C ASP A 92 10.05 6.23 17.43
N ASP A 93 8.80 6.55 17.76
CA ASP A 93 8.25 6.41 19.11
C ASP A 93 8.06 4.92 19.55
N ARG A 94 8.23 3.96 18.64
CA ARG A 94 7.95 2.52 18.85
C ARG A 94 9.01 1.64 18.22
N SER A 95 10.10 1.39 18.94
CA SER A 95 11.08 0.41 18.48
C SER A 95 10.47 -0.99 18.34
N ARG A 96 10.96 -1.73 17.34
CA ARG A 96 10.62 -3.11 17.01
C ARG A 96 9.15 -3.32 16.61
N HIS A 97 8.54 -2.33 15.99
CA HIS A 97 7.19 -2.50 15.43
C HIS A 97 7.22 -3.51 14.27
N ASP A 98 6.07 -4.13 13.99
CA ASP A 98 5.95 -4.99 12.81
C ASP A 98 6.05 -4.17 11.53
N VAL A 99 6.43 -4.81 10.44
CA VAL A 99 6.33 -4.23 9.11
C VAL A 99 4.93 -3.66 8.85
N ILE A 100 4.90 -2.45 8.30
CA ILE A 100 3.67 -1.76 7.88
C ILE A 100 3.66 -1.63 6.37
N VAL A 101 2.57 -2.07 5.72
CA VAL A 101 2.34 -1.84 4.30
C VAL A 101 1.63 -0.50 4.11
N VAL A 102 2.12 0.32 3.19
CA VAL A 102 1.47 1.58 2.79
C VAL A 102 1.10 1.47 1.32
N MET A 103 -0.19 1.36 1.06
CA MET A 103 -0.75 1.41 -0.29
C MET A 103 -0.85 2.87 -0.73
N LEU A 104 -0.27 3.17 -1.88
CA LEU A 104 -0.18 4.51 -2.46
C LEU A 104 -0.96 4.46 -3.76
N ASP A 105 -2.26 4.76 -3.69
CA ASP A 105 -3.20 4.54 -4.79
C ASP A 105 -3.24 5.74 -5.72
N LEU A 106 -2.62 5.60 -6.90
CA LEU A 106 -2.51 6.67 -7.89
C LEU A 106 -3.86 6.94 -8.53
N LYS A 107 -4.58 7.98 -8.06
CA LYS A 107 -5.86 8.43 -8.63
C LYS A 107 -5.66 9.40 -9.78
N ARG A 108 -4.60 10.22 -9.72
CA ARG A 108 -4.21 11.17 -10.77
C ARG A 108 -2.70 11.40 -10.74
N VAL A 109 -2.08 11.23 -11.90
CA VAL A 109 -0.67 11.52 -12.16
C VAL A 109 -0.62 12.51 -13.32
N ASP A 110 0.06 13.64 -13.12
CA ASP A 110 0.25 14.69 -14.12
C ASP A 110 1.63 14.58 -14.79
N ASP A 111 2.59 13.91 -14.14
CA ASP A 111 3.88 13.53 -14.73
C ASP A 111 3.66 12.68 -15.98
N ASP A 112 4.59 12.77 -16.94
CA ASP A 112 4.62 11.79 -18.01
C ASP A 112 5.15 10.45 -17.51
N ILE A 113 4.67 9.38 -18.14
CA ILE A 113 4.96 7.99 -17.78
C ILE A 113 6.47 7.72 -17.68
N ALA A 114 7.29 8.34 -18.54
CA ALA A 114 8.73 8.05 -18.60
C ALA A 114 9.52 8.70 -17.44
N HIS A 115 9.12 9.89 -16.99
CA HIS A 115 9.78 10.58 -15.88
C HIS A 115 9.16 10.26 -14.51
N PHE A 116 7.90 9.79 -14.48
CA PHE A 116 7.20 9.45 -13.24
C PHE A 116 8.04 8.61 -12.26
N PRO A 117 8.76 7.54 -12.68
CA PRO A 117 9.46 6.72 -11.71
C PRO A 117 10.58 7.43 -10.95
N ASP A 118 11.34 8.27 -11.64
CA ASP A 118 12.45 9.00 -11.03
C ASP A 118 11.94 10.18 -10.19
N ASN A 119 10.90 10.87 -10.66
CA ASN A 119 10.24 11.94 -9.91
C ASN A 119 9.60 11.41 -8.62
N TRP A 120 8.91 10.27 -8.70
CA TRP A 120 8.28 9.62 -7.55
C TRP A 120 9.32 9.18 -6.50
N ASP A 121 10.39 8.50 -6.93
CA ASP A 121 11.46 8.12 -6.01
C ASP A 121 12.15 9.36 -5.41
N ALA A 122 12.37 10.41 -6.20
CA ALA A 122 12.95 11.67 -5.72
C ALA A 122 12.04 12.35 -4.68
N TYR A 123 10.72 12.29 -4.86
CA TYR A 123 9.76 12.78 -3.87
C TYR A 123 9.84 11.98 -2.56
N LEU A 124 9.79 10.64 -2.62
CA LEU A 124 9.83 9.79 -1.43
C LEU A 124 11.14 9.92 -0.63
N ARG A 125 12.29 10.08 -1.31
CA ARG A 125 13.60 10.26 -0.65
C ARG A 125 13.68 11.52 0.22
N ARG A 126 12.76 12.49 0.04
CA ARG A 126 12.69 13.68 0.91
C ARG A 126 12.23 13.32 2.33
N SER A 127 11.53 12.20 2.50
CA SER A 127 11.00 11.75 3.80
C SER A 127 11.58 10.41 4.26
N PHE A 128 11.79 9.46 3.35
CA PHE A 128 12.19 8.09 3.69
C PHE A 128 13.58 7.76 3.16
N ASP A 129 14.47 7.36 4.07
CA ASP A 129 15.69 6.66 3.72
C ASP A 129 15.39 5.22 3.31
N ALA A 130 16.15 4.69 2.34
CA ALA A 130 16.06 3.29 1.92
C ALA A 130 16.21 2.30 3.09
N GLY A 131 16.95 2.68 4.14
CA GLY A 131 17.10 1.89 5.37
C GLY A 131 15.81 1.70 6.16
N ARG A 132 14.76 2.49 5.92
CA ARG A 132 13.42 2.33 6.54
C ARG A 132 12.47 1.49 5.70
N LEU A 133 12.86 1.15 4.48
CA LEU A 133 12.02 0.42 3.53
C LEU A 133 12.47 -1.03 3.41
N ALA A 134 11.53 -1.90 3.08
CA ALA A 134 11.81 -3.19 2.45
C ALA A 134 11.60 -3.00 0.94
N LEU A 135 12.63 -3.30 0.15
CA LEU A 135 12.72 -2.89 -1.25
C LEU A 135 12.45 -4.06 -2.22
N PRO A 136 11.99 -3.81 -3.44
CA PRO A 136 11.77 -4.86 -4.45
C PRO A 136 13.02 -5.69 -4.75
N VAL A 137 14.18 -5.04 -4.89
CA VAL A 137 15.48 -5.70 -5.12
C VAL A 137 15.87 -6.68 -4.00
N GLU A 138 15.40 -6.47 -2.77
CA GLU A 138 15.69 -7.35 -1.63
C GLU A 138 14.84 -8.63 -1.65
N VAL A 139 13.68 -8.57 -2.31
CA VAL A 139 12.71 -9.68 -2.39
C VAL A 139 12.90 -10.50 -3.67
N ARG A 140 13.46 -9.92 -4.74
CA ARG A 140 13.59 -10.58 -6.03
C ARG A 140 15.04 -10.87 -6.39
N VAL A 141 15.37 -12.15 -6.55
CA VAL A 141 16.68 -12.64 -7.01
C VAL A 141 16.50 -13.35 -8.35
N GLY A 142 16.72 -12.62 -9.44
CA GLY A 142 16.40 -13.10 -10.80
C GLY A 142 14.89 -13.35 -10.96
N ASN A 143 14.52 -14.60 -11.21
CA ASN A 143 13.10 -15.02 -11.32
C ASN A 143 12.52 -15.54 -10.00
N LEU A 144 13.31 -15.61 -8.93
CA LEU A 144 12.86 -16.09 -7.64
C LEU A 144 12.36 -14.93 -6.78
N VAL A 145 11.21 -15.14 -6.14
CA VAL A 145 10.63 -14.22 -5.15
C VAL A 145 10.83 -14.84 -3.77
N MET A 146 11.63 -14.21 -2.93
CA MET A 146 11.98 -14.66 -1.58
C MET A 146 11.72 -13.54 -0.59
N TRP A 147 10.54 -13.57 0.02
CA TRP A 147 10.20 -12.60 1.06
C TRP A 147 10.98 -12.85 2.36
N PRO A 148 11.54 -11.80 2.98
CA PRO A 148 12.10 -11.90 4.31
C PRO A 148 11.07 -12.35 5.36
N ARG A 149 11.56 -12.85 6.49
CA ARG A 149 10.72 -13.18 7.63
C ARG A 149 10.26 -11.91 8.33
N LEU A 150 9.11 -11.97 9.01
CA LEU A 150 8.58 -10.82 9.74
C LEU A 150 9.56 -10.22 10.75
N VAL A 151 10.39 -11.05 11.40
CA VAL A 151 11.42 -10.59 12.35
C VAL A 151 12.48 -9.72 11.67
N ASP A 152 12.80 -10.00 10.41
CA ASP A 152 13.81 -9.30 9.61
C ASP A 152 13.24 -7.99 9.01
N LEU A 153 11.91 -7.84 9.01
CA LEU A 153 11.18 -6.64 8.53
C LEU A 153 10.71 -5.71 9.66
N ARG A 154 11.21 -5.90 10.88
CA ARG A 154 10.88 -4.99 11.99
C ARG A 154 11.37 -3.58 11.70
N ASP A 155 10.60 -2.60 12.14
CA ASP A 155 10.88 -1.17 11.95
C ASP A 155 10.97 -0.74 10.47
N LYS A 156 10.41 -1.55 9.57
CA LYS A 156 10.35 -1.29 8.13
C LYS A 156 8.94 -0.95 7.67
N PHE A 157 8.91 -0.25 6.55
CA PHE A 157 7.72 -0.06 5.74
C PHE A 157 7.86 -0.78 4.40
N ILE A 158 6.75 -1.28 3.87
CA ILE A 158 6.63 -1.72 2.49
C ILE A 158 5.73 -0.72 1.79
N PHE A 159 6.25 0.01 0.81
CA PHE A 159 5.43 0.90 -0.01
C PHE A 159 5.00 0.19 -1.28
N CYS A 160 3.74 0.32 -1.66
CA CYS A 160 3.20 -0.31 -2.85
C CYS A 160 2.31 0.67 -3.63
N LEU A 161 2.68 0.97 -4.87
CA LEU A 161 1.87 1.73 -5.81
C LEU A 161 0.68 0.89 -6.29
N SER A 162 -0.50 1.50 -6.28
CA SER A 162 -1.77 0.97 -6.80
C SER A 162 -2.40 1.99 -7.76
N GLY A 163 -3.55 1.68 -8.34
CA GLY A 163 -4.34 2.65 -9.11
C GLY A 163 -3.91 2.69 -10.57
N ASP A 164 -3.46 3.85 -11.04
CA ASP A 164 -3.00 4.11 -12.41
C ASP A 164 -2.04 3.02 -12.93
N GLU A 165 -2.55 2.23 -13.88
CA GLU A 165 -1.86 1.04 -14.39
C GLU A 165 -0.69 1.39 -15.31
N GLU A 166 -0.75 2.47 -16.08
CA GLU A 166 0.35 2.84 -16.98
C GLU A 166 1.57 3.28 -16.16
N HIS A 167 1.37 4.20 -15.23
CA HIS A 167 2.44 4.75 -14.39
C HIS A 167 3.08 3.67 -13.49
N LYS A 168 2.27 2.88 -12.78
CA LYS A 168 2.81 1.85 -11.87
C LYS A 168 3.44 0.67 -12.62
N SER A 169 3.00 0.38 -13.85
CA SER A 169 3.64 -0.64 -14.70
C SER A 169 5.00 -0.18 -15.21
N GLU A 170 5.13 1.08 -15.63
CA GLU A 170 6.43 1.65 -16.01
C GLU A 170 7.39 1.65 -14.82
N TYR A 171 6.91 2.11 -13.67
CA TYR A 171 7.66 2.13 -12.40
C TYR A 171 8.28 0.76 -12.07
N ALA A 172 7.48 -0.30 -12.18
CA ALA A 172 7.89 -1.65 -11.79
C ALA A 172 8.94 -2.31 -12.70
N ARG A 173 9.27 -1.72 -13.86
CA ARG A 173 10.25 -2.30 -14.79
C ARG A 173 11.66 -2.40 -14.20
N GLN A 174 11.95 -1.58 -13.18
CA GLN A 174 13.22 -1.55 -12.49
C GLN A 174 13.04 -2.03 -11.04
N LEU A 175 13.99 -2.80 -10.53
CA LEU A 175 13.90 -3.40 -9.19
C LEU A 175 14.55 -2.54 -8.10
N ASP A 176 15.41 -1.60 -8.46
CA ASP A 176 16.11 -0.65 -7.57
C ASP A 176 15.23 0.54 -7.13
N ARG A 177 13.91 0.36 -7.25
CA ARG A 177 12.87 1.32 -6.86
C ARG A 177 12.57 1.30 -5.37
N LEU A 178 11.97 2.38 -4.86
CA LEU A 178 11.60 2.50 -3.45
C LEU A 178 10.26 1.87 -3.10
N CYS A 179 9.41 1.63 -4.09
CA CYS A 179 8.12 0.98 -3.93
C CYS A 179 8.04 -0.33 -4.71
N PHE A 180 7.18 -1.22 -4.25
CA PHE A 180 6.57 -2.20 -5.13
C PHE A 180 5.48 -1.52 -5.96
N ALA A 181 5.02 -2.18 -7.02
CA ALA A 181 3.75 -1.85 -7.67
C ALA A 181 2.88 -3.10 -7.68
N ASP A 182 1.58 -2.91 -7.45
CA ASP A 182 0.62 -3.98 -7.54
C ASP A 182 0.26 -4.30 -9.00
N ARG A 183 -0.34 -5.47 -9.15
CA ARG A 183 -1.09 -5.85 -10.34
C ARG A 183 -2.56 -5.95 -9.97
N ALA A 184 -3.38 -5.11 -10.59
CA ALA A 184 -4.83 -5.18 -10.42
C ALA A 184 -5.38 -6.42 -11.14
N LEU A 185 -6.00 -7.33 -10.40
CA LEU A 185 -6.72 -8.46 -10.96
C LEU A 185 -8.23 -8.27 -10.78
N GLY A 186 -8.93 -8.24 -11.90
CA GLY A 186 -10.39 -8.31 -11.92
C GLY A 186 -10.91 -9.74 -11.67
N PRO A 187 -12.23 -9.90 -11.44
CA PRO A 187 -12.85 -11.21 -11.17
C PRO A 187 -12.67 -12.24 -12.29
N ALA A 188 -12.43 -11.81 -13.53
CA ALA A 188 -12.18 -12.71 -14.66
C ALA A 188 -10.70 -13.17 -14.77
N SER A 189 -9.79 -12.52 -14.04
CA SER A 189 -8.35 -12.71 -14.16
C SER A 189 -7.74 -13.50 -13.00
N ILE A 190 -8.53 -13.92 -12.01
CA ILE A 190 -8.09 -14.74 -10.86
C ILE A 190 -7.41 -16.04 -11.30
N HIS A 191 -7.77 -16.57 -12.47
CA HIS A 191 -7.20 -17.80 -13.03
C HIS A 191 -6.02 -17.58 -14.00
N ARG A 192 -5.69 -16.33 -14.35
CA ARG A 192 -4.58 -16.00 -15.28
C ARG A 192 -3.42 -15.42 -14.50
N ALA A 193 -2.56 -16.33 -14.08
CA ALA A 193 -1.48 -16.03 -13.18
C ALA A 193 -0.16 -16.46 -13.85
N ASP A 194 0.14 -15.86 -15.00
CA ASP A 194 1.48 -15.90 -15.57
C ASP A 194 2.36 -14.99 -14.71
N PHE A 195 2.80 -15.55 -13.57
CA PHE A 195 3.65 -14.89 -12.59
C PHE A 195 5.15 -14.77 -12.93
N PRO A 196 5.78 -15.61 -13.77
CA PRO A 196 7.25 -15.67 -13.75
C PRO A 196 7.94 -14.47 -14.42
N SER A 197 7.28 -13.73 -15.32
CA SER A 197 7.91 -12.63 -16.07
C SER A 197 7.55 -11.23 -15.58
N ASP A 198 6.49 -11.05 -14.80
CA ASP A 198 6.09 -9.74 -14.29
C ASP A 198 6.88 -9.41 -13.00
N PRO A 199 7.56 -8.25 -12.91
CA PRO A 199 8.24 -7.81 -11.68
C PRO A 199 7.27 -7.56 -10.51
N ARG A 200 5.98 -7.36 -10.79
CA ARG A 200 4.96 -7.00 -9.80
C ARG A 200 4.43 -8.23 -9.07
N ILE A 201 4.88 -8.36 -7.82
CA ILE A 201 4.57 -9.49 -6.95
C ILE A 201 3.40 -9.22 -6.00
N PHE A 202 2.98 -7.96 -5.86
CA PHE A 202 1.75 -7.60 -5.16
C PHE A 202 0.57 -7.80 -6.10
N VAL A 203 -0.48 -8.45 -5.61
CA VAL A 203 -1.69 -8.71 -6.37
C VAL A 203 -2.85 -8.07 -5.63
N ASN A 204 -3.53 -7.14 -6.30
CA ASN A 204 -4.68 -6.45 -5.75
C ASN A 204 -5.96 -6.99 -6.38
N PHE A 205 -6.77 -7.67 -5.56
CA PHE A 205 -8.02 -8.26 -5.97
C PHE A 205 -9.15 -7.27 -5.77
N ASN A 206 -9.62 -6.67 -6.87
CA ASN A 206 -10.74 -5.72 -6.82
C ASN A 206 -12.07 -6.48 -6.65
N GLY A 207 -12.52 -6.58 -5.40
CA GLY A 207 -13.81 -7.19 -5.00
C GLY A 207 -15.06 -6.43 -5.46
N GLY A 208 -14.92 -5.19 -5.94
CA GLY A 208 -15.82 -4.55 -6.90
C GLY A 208 -16.49 -3.23 -6.50
N HIS A 209 -16.75 -2.40 -7.52
CA HIS A 209 -18.04 -1.73 -7.72
C HIS A 209 -18.66 -2.28 -9.00
N TRP A 210 -19.22 -3.49 -8.94
CA TRP A 210 -20.10 -3.94 -10.01
C TRP A 210 -21.46 -3.24 -9.80
N LYS A 211 -21.86 -2.38 -10.74
CA LYS A 211 -23.29 -2.11 -10.91
C LYS A 211 -23.81 -3.30 -11.69
N HIS A 212 -24.78 -4.06 -11.16
CA HIS A 212 -25.58 -4.91 -12.03
C HIS A 212 -26.25 -3.91 -12.95
N ARG A 213 -25.80 -3.80 -14.21
CA ARG A 213 -26.77 -3.49 -15.25
C ARG A 213 -27.68 -4.72 -15.26
N THR A 214 -28.71 -4.68 -14.44
CA THR A 214 -29.95 -5.38 -14.76
C THR A 214 -30.38 -4.80 -16.11
N GLN A 215 -29.95 -5.44 -17.19
CA GLN A 215 -30.78 -5.42 -18.38
C GLN A 215 -32.07 -6.11 -17.94
N GLY A 216 -33.06 -5.31 -17.59
CA GLY A 216 -34.43 -5.82 -17.46
C GLY A 216 -34.78 -6.54 -18.76
N PRO A 217 -35.59 -7.60 -18.70
CA PRO A 217 -35.95 -8.35 -19.90
C PRO A 217 -36.58 -7.38 -20.91
N VAL A 218 -35.97 -7.28 -22.09
CA VAL A 218 -36.60 -6.66 -23.25
C VAL A 218 -37.74 -7.59 -23.63
N LEU A 219 -38.96 -7.23 -23.24
CA LEU A 219 -40.15 -7.86 -23.77
C LEU A 219 -40.24 -7.52 -25.27
N PRO A 220 -40.44 -8.50 -26.16
CA PRO A 220 -40.64 -8.22 -27.57
C PRO A 220 -41.93 -7.41 -27.75
N PRO A 221 -41.99 -6.52 -28.77
CA PRO A 221 -43.20 -5.76 -29.06
C PRO A 221 -44.34 -6.72 -29.41
N GLY A 222 -45.47 -6.53 -28.71
CA GLY A 222 -46.76 -7.13 -29.06
C GLY A 222 -47.48 -6.34 -30.14
#